data_AF-A0A453KP08-F1
#
_entry.id   AF-A0A453KP08-F1
#
_cell.length_a   1.000
_cell.length_b   1.000
_cell.length_c   1.000
_cell.angle_alpha   90.00
_cell.angle_beta   90.00
_cell.angle_gamma   90.00
#
_symmetry.space_group_name_H-M   'P 1'
#
loop_
_entity.id
_entity.type
_entity.pdbx_description
1 polymer ?
#
loop_
_entity_poly.entity_id
_entity_poly.type
_entity_poly.pdbx_seq_one_letter_code
_entity_poly.pdbx_strand_id
1 'polypeptide(L)'
;MIRAYGAIRFDASSDASVEWEDYGAFYFVVPQVEFSELEEGSVLATTIAWDDSLSWTYQSAVDELQSTLHEISPCSVKVNRSTLQTAIVNLNHVPTKASWDLAVTQALRMIKGSQTELVKVVLARCSRYITDTCIDPLELLACLKVEGQNAYQFCIQPSDAPAFVGNSSNYFTGNT
;
A
#
# COMPACT_ATOMS: atom_id res chain seq x y z
N MET A 1 -6.13 9.42 21.42
CA MET A 1 -6.94 8.99 20.26
C MET A 1 -6.24 7.80 19.65
N ILE A 2 -6.95 6.69 19.39
CA ILE A 2 -6.41 5.53 18.70
C ILE A 2 -6.55 5.76 17.19
N ARG A 3 -5.49 5.48 16.43
CA ARG A 3 -5.48 5.61 14.96
C ARG A 3 -5.51 4.23 14.33
N ALA A 4 -6.19 4.13 13.20
CA ALA A 4 -6.12 2.97 12.32
C ALA A 4 -5.46 3.40 11.00
N TYR A 5 -4.57 2.56 10.48
CA TYR A 5 -3.84 2.79 9.23
C TYR A 5 -4.20 1.71 8.23
N GLY A 6 -4.29 2.07 6.96
CA GLY A 6 -4.77 1.11 5.98
C GLY A 6 -5.01 1.67 4.59
N ALA A 7 -5.68 0.86 3.78
CA ALA A 7 -6.08 1.19 2.43
C ALA A 7 -7.47 0.61 2.11
N ILE A 8 -8.10 1.22 1.12
CA ILE A 8 -9.38 0.79 0.54
C ILE A 8 -9.18 0.47 -0.94
N ARG A 9 -9.86 -0.56 -1.44
CA ARG A 9 -9.86 -0.85 -2.89
C ARG A 9 -10.64 0.21 -3.65
N PHE A 10 -10.22 0.48 -4.88
CA PHE A 10 -10.89 1.41 -5.78
C PHE A 10 -12.35 0.98 -6.07
N ASP A 11 -12.54 -0.32 -6.33
CA ASP A 11 -13.85 -0.94 -6.44
C ASP A 11 -13.92 -2.12 -5.47
N ALA A 12 -14.62 -1.91 -4.36
CA ALA A 12 -14.80 -2.92 -3.33
C ALA A 12 -15.78 -4.03 -3.75
N SER A 13 -16.57 -3.81 -4.81
CA SER A 13 -17.64 -4.71 -5.26
C SER A 13 -17.20 -5.73 -6.31
N SER A 14 -16.08 -5.49 -6.99
CA SER A 14 -15.49 -6.44 -7.94
C SER A 14 -14.59 -7.47 -7.26
N ASP A 15 -14.45 -8.61 -7.95
CA ASP A 15 -13.50 -9.65 -7.59
C ASP A 15 -12.08 -9.07 -7.50
N ALA A 16 -11.40 -9.41 -6.40
CA ALA A 16 -10.01 -9.01 -6.22
C ALA A 16 -9.13 -9.81 -7.20
N SER A 17 -8.13 -9.15 -7.80
CA SER A 17 -7.01 -9.89 -8.41
C SER A 17 -6.23 -10.61 -7.31
N VAL A 18 -5.54 -11.69 -7.67
CA VAL A 18 -4.77 -12.54 -6.74
C VAL A 18 -3.85 -11.73 -5.82
N GLU A 19 -3.19 -10.68 -6.35
CA GLU A 19 -2.30 -9.82 -5.56
C GLU A 19 -2.99 -8.99 -4.45
N TRP A 20 -4.31 -8.93 -4.44
CA TRP A 20 -5.13 -8.14 -3.51
C TRP A 20 -6.03 -8.99 -2.61
N GLU A 21 -6.01 -10.32 -2.73
CA GLU A 21 -6.93 -11.20 -2.00
C GLU A 21 -6.78 -11.02 -0.48
N ASP A 22 -5.55 -10.95 0.03
CA ASP A 22 -5.25 -10.78 1.46
C ASP A 22 -5.65 -9.41 2.03
N TYR A 23 -5.88 -8.41 1.17
CA TYR A 23 -6.31 -7.07 1.59
C TYR A 23 -7.83 -6.96 1.74
N GLY A 24 -8.62 -7.87 1.16
CA GLY A 24 -10.08 -7.78 1.14
C GLY A 24 -10.59 -6.48 0.48
N ALA A 25 -11.83 -6.08 0.78
CA ALA A 25 -12.40 -4.79 0.32
C ALA A 25 -11.66 -3.57 0.88
N PHE A 26 -11.16 -3.72 2.10
CA PHE A 26 -10.39 -2.74 2.83
C PHE A 26 -9.50 -3.48 3.82
N TYR A 27 -8.33 -2.90 4.10
CA TYR A 27 -7.39 -3.42 5.07
C TYR A 27 -7.02 -2.29 6.02
N PHE A 28 -7.31 -2.45 7.30
CA PHE A 28 -6.95 -1.49 8.35
C PHE A 28 -6.37 -2.20 9.56
N VAL A 29 -5.35 -1.61 10.16
CA VAL A 29 -4.71 -2.09 11.38
C VAL A 29 -4.70 -0.98 12.42
N VAL A 30 -4.93 -1.37 13.68
CA VAL A 30 -4.57 -0.54 14.83
C VAL A 30 -3.17 -1.00 15.27
N PRO A 31 -2.15 -0.13 15.21
CA PRO A 31 -0.79 -0.56 15.46
C PRO A 31 -0.56 -0.85 16.95
N GLN A 32 0.07 -1.99 17.24
CA GLN A 32 0.55 -2.30 18.58
C GLN A 32 1.69 -1.34 18.99
N VAL A 33 2.54 -0.95 18.03
CA VAL A 33 3.59 0.06 18.18
C VAL A 33 3.50 1.05 17.03
N GLU A 34 3.39 2.35 17.34
CA GLU A 34 3.36 3.46 16.38
C GLU A 34 4.52 4.41 16.67
N PHE A 35 5.36 4.68 15.66
CA PHE A 35 6.34 5.76 15.70
C PHE A 35 5.93 6.87 14.75
N SER A 36 5.74 8.07 15.28
CA SER A 36 5.32 9.25 14.55
C SER A 36 6.36 10.36 14.71
N GLU A 37 6.88 10.90 13.61
CA GLU A 37 7.68 12.13 13.62
C GLU A 37 6.79 13.33 13.30
N LEU A 38 6.78 14.31 14.21
CA LEU A 38 6.05 15.56 14.10
C LEU A 38 7.05 16.72 14.09
N GLU A 39 6.62 17.91 13.67
CA GLU A 39 7.48 19.10 13.64
C GLU A 39 8.10 19.42 15.00
N GLU A 40 7.37 19.17 16.10
CA GLU A 40 7.78 19.48 17.47
C GLU A 40 8.49 18.33 18.19
N GLY A 41 8.62 17.16 17.54
CA GLY A 41 9.30 15.99 18.10
C GLY A 41 8.70 14.66 17.65
N SER A 42 9.30 13.57 18.13
CA SER A 42 8.85 12.21 17.81
C SER A 42 8.05 11.61 18.96
N VAL A 43 7.02 10.85 18.62
CA VAL A 43 6.15 10.13 19.57
C VAL A 43 6.23 8.65 19.26
N LEU A 44 6.55 7.85 20.28
CA LEU A 44 6.36 6.40 20.27
C LEU A 44 5.12 6.09 21.12
N ALA A 45 4.10 5.54 20.48
CA ALA A 45 2.87 5.12 21.14
C ALA A 45 2.72 3.60 21.06
N THR A 46 2.12 3.00 22.09
CA THR A 46 1.78 1.57 22.10
C THR A 46 0.30 1.39 22.37
N THR A 47 -0.30 0.41 21.70
CA THR A 47 -1.71 0.05 21.89
C THR A 47 -1.78 -1.38 22.44
N ILE A 48 -2.47 -1.53 23.57
CA ILE A 48 -2.73 -2.84 24.19
C ILE A 48 -4.21 -3.15 23.98
N ALA A 49 -4.50 -4.26 23.31
CA ALA A 49 -5.85 -4.76 23.11
C ALA A 49 -5.94 -6.19 23.65
N TRP A 50 -6.99 -6.47 24.42
CA TRP A 50 -7.26 -7.79 25.00
C TRP A 50 -8.74 -8.12 24.84
N ASP A 51 -9.06 -9.42 24.78
CA ASP A 51 -10.41 -9.93 24.73
C ASP A 51 -10.47 -11.28 25.45
N ASP A 52 -10.98 -11.26 26.69
CA ASP A 52 -11.11 -12.46 27.52
C ASP A 52 -12.04 -13.51 26.87
N SER A 53 -12.98 -13.09 26.02
CA SER A 53 -13.87 -14.02 25.31
C SER A 53 -13.15 -14.82 24.22
N LEU A 54 -12.05 -14.27 23.68
CA LEU A 54 -11.17 -14.92 22.71
C LEU A 54 -9.98 -15.63 23.37
N SER A 55 -10.00 -15.77 24.71
CA SER A 55 -8.87 -16.30 25.49
C SER A 55 -7.59 -15.46 25.34
N TRP A 56 -7.73 -14.18 24.98
CA TRP A 56 -6.62 -13.25 24.85
C TRP A 56 -6.61 -12.29 26.04
N THR A 57 -5.90 -12.68 27.10
CA THR A 57 -5.93 -11.94 28.37
C THR A 57 -5.11 -10.64 28.33
N TYR A 58 -5.40 -9.71 29.25
CA TYR A 58 -4.57 -8.51 29.41
C TYR A 58 -3.08 -8.83 29.62
N GLN A 59 -2.76 -9.86 30.41
CA GLN A 59 -1.37 -10.27 30.64
C GLN A 59 -0.72 -10.76 29.34
N SER A 60 -1.43 -11.57 28.56
CA SER A 60 -0.96 -12.04 27.25
C SER A 60 -0.66 -10.88 26.30
N ALA A 61 -1.55 -9.88 26.25
CA ALA A 61 -1.36 -8.69 25.43
C ALA A 61 -0.14 -7.83 25.88
N VAL A 62 0.09 -7.74 27.19
CA VAL A 62 1.28 -7.06 27.75
C VAL A 62 2.56 -7.83 27.44
N ASP A 63 2.55 -9.16 27.58
CA ASP A 63 3.71 -10.02 27.33
C ASP A 63 4.10 -9.99 25.83
N GLU A 64 3.10 -9.97 24.94
CA GLU A 64 3.31 -9.80 23.50
C GLU A 64 3.96 -8.45 23.20
N LEU A 65 3.41 -7.35 23.73
CA LEU A 65 3.98 -6.02 23.55
C LEU A 65 5.42 -5.94 24.07
N GLN A 66 5.72 -6.57 25.21
CA GLN A 66 7.08 -6.62 25.75
C GLN A 66 8.04 -7.37 24.83
N SER A 67 7.61 -8.50 24.23
CA SER A 67 8.41 -9.20 23.22
C SER A 67 8.67 -8.33 22.00
N THR A 68 7.64 -7.68 21.46
CA THR A 68 7.77 -6.79 20.31
C THR A 68 8.73 -5.63 20.58
N LEU A 69 8.63 -4.96 21.75
CA LEU A 69 9.56 -3.90 22.12
C LEU A 69 11.00 -4.38 22.31
N HIS A 70 11.19 -5.62 22.75
CA HIS A 70 12.50 -6.24 22.87
C HIS A 70 13.11 -6.53 21.49
N GLU A 71 12.34 -7.02 20.53
CA GLU A 71 12.80 -7.26 19.14
C GLU A 71 13.26 -5.97 18.44
N ILE A 72 12.63 -4.84 18.78
CA ILE A 72 12.95 -3.52 18.19
C ILE A 72 14.27 -2.93 18.76
N SER A 73 14.79 -3.44 19.87
CA SER A 73 15.90 -2.82 20.63
C SER A 73 17.18 -3.68 20.70
N PRO A 74 18.40 -3.17 20.42
CA PRO A 74 18.79 -2.06 19.55
C PRO A 74 19.19 -2.62 18.17
N CYS A 75 18.27 -2.59 17.21
CA CYS A 75 18.62 -2.85 15.82
C CYS A 75 19.44 -1.65 15.32
N SER A 76 20.73 -1.86 15.06
CA SER A 76 21.53 -0.87 14.34
C SER A 76 21.09 -0.90 12.88
N VAL A 77 20.04 -0.13 12.59
CA VAL A 77 19.57 0.07 11.22
C VAL A 77 20.67 0.82 10.48
N LYS A 78 21.54 0.07 9.80
CA LYS A 78 22.35 0.64 8.73
C LYS A 78 21.35 1.06 7.67
N VAL A 79 21.09 2.36 7.59
CA VAL A 79 20.41 2.98 6.46
C VAL A 79 21.34 2.80 5.27
N ASN A 80 21.25 1.64 4.63
CA ASN A 80 21.97 1.38 3.41
C ASN A 80 21.30 2.28 2.37
N ARG A 81 22.06 3.22 1.81
CA ARG A 81 21.63 3.92 0.60
C ARG A 81 21.82 2.94 -0.57
N SER A 82 21.18 1.78 -0.49
CA SER A 82 21.22 0.76 -1.53
C SER A 82 20.52 1.34 -2.75
N THR A 83 21.22 1.32 -3.88
CA THR A 83 20.55 1.42 -5.17
C THR A 83 19.89 0.06 -5.41
N LEU A 84 18.63 0.07 -5.84
CA LEU A 84 17.93 -1.16 -6.19
C LEU A 84 18.71 -1.87 -7.31
N GLN A 85 19.42 -2.95 -6.98
CA GLN A 85 20.23 -3.73 -7.91
C GLN A 85 19.46 -4.98 -8.32
N THR A 86 18.58 -4.81 -9.31
CA THR A 86 17.78 -5.91 -9.85
C THR A 86 17.65 -5.75 -11.36
N ALA A 87 17.66 -6.87 -12.09
CA ALA A 87 17.45 -6.89 -13.53
C ALA A 87 16.01 -7.28 -13.86
N ILE A 88 15.42 -6.59 -14.83
CA ILE A 88 14.10 -6.96 -15.36
C ILE A 88 14.29 -8.15 -16.30
N VAL A 89 13.75 -9.30 -15.88
CA VAL A 89 13.73 -10.55 -16.67
C VAL A 89 12.59 -10.54 -17.67
N ASN A 90 11.44 -9.99 -17.29
CA ASN A 90 10.26 -9.92 -18.14
C ASN A 90 9.41 -8.68 -17.86
N LEU A 91 8.68 -8.22 -18.86
CA LEU A 91 7.73 -7.13 -18.78
C LEU A 91 6.50 -7.49 -19.60
N ASN A 92 5.33 -7.43 -18.96
CA ASN A 92 4.05 -7.51 -19.67
C ASN A 92 3.12 -6.35 -19.29
N HIS A 93 2.18 -6.05 -20.19
CA HIS A 93 1.19 -5.00 -20.00
C HIS A 93 -0.22 -5.57 -20.08
N VAL A 94 -1.06 -5.21 -19.12
CA VAL A 94 -2.47 -5.60 -19.04
C VAL A 94 -3.32 -4.33 -18.86
N PRO A 95 -4.17 -3.96 -19.84
CA PRO A 95 -4.30 -4.58 -21.16
C PRO A 95 -3.05 -4.39 -22.05
N THR A 96 -2.92 -5.24 -23.06
CA THR A 96 -1.87 -5.11 -24.10
C THR A 96 -2.07 -3.82 -24.91
N LYS A 97 -1.06 -3.38 -25.66
CA LYS A 97 -1.19 -2.20 -26.54
C LYS A 97 -2.36 -2.33 -27.52
N ALA A 98 -2.52 -3.47 -28.18
CA ALA A 98 -3.60 -3.68 -29.13
C ALA A 98 -4.98 -3.60 -28.45
N SER A 99 -5.13 -4.24 -27.28
CA SER A 99 -6.36 -4.18 -26.48
C SER A 99 -6.63 -2.77 -25.94
N TRP A 100 -5.58 -2.03 -25.57
CA TRP A 100 -5.67 -0.64 -25.14
C TRP A 100 -6.15 0.27 -26.27
N ASP A 101 -5.59 0.14 -27.47
CA ASP A 101 -5.98 0.93 -28.66
C ASP A 101 -7.46 0.70 -29.00
N LEU A 102 -7.94 -0.55 -28.87
CA LEU A 102 -9.35 -0.89 -29.03
C LEU A 102 -10.23 -0.24 -27.96
N ALA A 103 -9.84 -0.32 -26.69
CA ALA A 103 -10.58 0.27 -25.57
C ALA A 103 -10.69 1.79 -25.69
N VAL A 104 -9.60 2.47 -26.06
CA VAL A 104 -9.60 3.93 -26.30
C VAL A 104 -10.51 4.28 -27.47
N THR A 105 -10.43 3.55 -28.58
CA THR A 105 -11.28 3.79 -29.75
C THR A 105 -12.76 3.62 -29.43
N GLN A 106 -13.10 2.59 -28.64
CA GLN A 106 -14.45 2.36 -28.17
C GLN A 106 -14.93 3.49 -27.24
N ALA A 107 -14.12 3.89 -26.26
CA ALA A 107 -14.44 4.99 -25.36
C ALA A 107 -14.70 6.30 -26.13
N LEU A 108 -13.85 6.64 -27.11
CA LEU A 108 -14.04 7.82 -27.95
C LEU A 108 -15.31 7.74 -28.81
N ARG A 109 -15.67 6.55 -29.31
CA ARG A 109 -16.92 6.35 -30.04
C ARG A 109 -18.13 6.58 -29.14
N MET A 110 -18.10 6.07 -27.91
CA MET A 110 -19.18 6.26 -26.94
C MET A 110 -19.33 7.74 -26.56
N ILE A 111 -18.23 8.42 -26.25
CA ILE A 111 -18.25 9.85 -25.87
C ILE A 111 -18.77 10.74 -27.01
N LYS A 112 -18.43 10.42 -28.27
CA LYS A 112 -18.90 11.18 -29.44
C LYS A 112 -20.32 10.80 -29.88
N GLY A 113 -20.81 9.63 -29.46
CA GLY A 113 -22.12 9.12 -29.84
C GLY A 113 -23.22 9.81 -29.06
N SER A 114 -24.30 10.22 -29.73
CA SER A 114 -25.48 10.83 -29.10
C SER A 114 -26.31 9.87 -28.24
N GLN A 115 -25.90 8.60 -28.12
CA GLN A 115 -26.64 7.54 -27.42
C GLN A 115 -26.19 7.33 -25.97
N THR A 116 -25.12 7.98 -25.51
CA THR A 116 -24.62 7.83 -24.13
C THR A 116 -24.36 9.19 -23.50
N GLU A 117 -24.61 9.31 -22.21
CA GLU A 117 -24.26 10.51 -21.41
C GLU A 117 -22.77 10.53 -21.00
N LEU A 118 -21.98 9.56 -21.46
CA LEU A 118 -20.58 9.40 -21.07
C LEU A 118 -19.73 10.54 -21.66
N VAL A 119 -19.29 11.49 -20.83
CA VAL A 119 -18.46 12.63 -21.25
C VAL A 119 -16.96 12.42 -21.02
N LYS A 120 -16.59 11.58 -20.05
CA LYS A 120 -15.20 11.28 -19.70
C LYS A 120 -15.11 9.88 -19.11
N VAL A 121 -14.02 9.18 -19.44
CA VAL A 121 -13.63 7.93 -18.78
C VAL A 121 -12.14 7.95 -18.50
N VAL A 122 -11.72 7.38 -17.38
CA VAL A 122 -10.32 7.11 -17.05
C VAL A 122 -10.08 5.63 -17.27
N LEU A 123 -9.12 5.29 -18.14
CA LEU A 123 -8.68 3.92 -18.37
C LEU A 123 -7.34 3.73 -17.66
N ALA A 124 -7.14 2.55 -17.07
CA ALA A 124 -5.90 2.19 -16.39
C ALA A 124 -5.20 1.03 -17.10
N ARG A 125 -3.88 0.99 -16.98
CA ARG A 125 -3.05 -0.11 -17.49
C ARG A 125 -2.04 -0.52 -16.43
N CYS A 126 -1.98 -1.81 -16.16
CA CYS A 126 -0.99 -2.44 -15.29
C CYS A 126 0.24 -2.85 -16.11
N SER A 127 1.43 -2.52 -15.64
CA SER A 127 2.70 -3.06 -16.13
C SER A 127 3.23 -4.02 -15.08
N ARG A 128 3.42 -5.29 -15.45
CA ARG A 128 3.93 -6.31 -14.54
C ARG A 128 5.37 -6.61 -14.91
N TYR A 129 6.26 -6.44 -13.94
CA TYR A 129 7.69 -6.68 -14.06
C TYR A 129 8.02 -7.98 -13.34
N ILE A 130 8.79 -8.85 -13.98
CA ILE A 130 9.42 -9.99 -13.33
C ILE A 130 10.89 -9.66 -13.22
N THR A 131 11.41 -9.72 -12.01
CA THR A 131 12.81 -9.44 -11.68
C THR A 131 13.57 -10.72 -11.37
N ASP A 132 14.90 -10.67 -11.49
CA ASP A 132 15.79 -11.77 -11.14
C ASP A 132 15.97 -11.95 -9.62
N THR A 133 15.64 -10.91 -8.85
CA THR A 133 15.67 -10.88 -7.39
C THR A 133 14.35 -10.37 -6.82
N CYS A 134 14.03 -10.75 -5.57
CA CYS A 134 12.94 -10.14 -4.83
C CYS A 134 13.29 -8.67 -4.51
N ILE A 135 12.31 -7.79 -4.68
CA ILE A 135 12.44 -6.36 -4.33
C ILE A 135 11.99 -6.17 -2.88
N ASP A 136 12.83 -5.55 -2.06
CA ASP A 136 12.42 -5.05 -0.75
C ASP A 136 11.49 -3.83 -0.94
N PRO A 137 10.25 -3.86 -0.41
CA PRO A 137 9.29 -2.75 -0.52
C PRO A 137 9.81 -1.42 0.04
N LEU A 138 10.62 -1.45 1.10
CA LEU A 138 11.18 -0.26 1.71
C LEU A 138 12.34 0.32 0.89
N GLU A 139 13.15 -0.54 0.26
CA GLU A 139 14.17 -0.08 -0.70
C GLU A 139 13.51 0.57 -1.94
N LEU A 140 12.43 -0.03 -2.44
CA LEU A 140 11.64 0.55 -3.53
C LEU A 140 11.07 1.91 -3.13
N LEU A 141 10.46 2.03 -1.94
CA LEU A 141 9.92 3.28 -1.43
C LEU A 141 11.01 4.36 -1.27
N ALA A 142 12.19 3.97 -0.77
CA ALA A 142 13.33 4.87 -0.63
C ALA A 142 13.81 5.41 -1.99
N CYS A 143 13.81 4.58 -3.04
CA CYS A 143 14.13 5.02 -4.40
C CYS A 143 13.12 6.05 -4.92
N LEU A 144 11.83 5.87 -4.65
CA LEU A 144 10.77 6.81 -5.06
C LEU A 144 10.88 8.18 -4.37
N LYS A 145 11.44 8.24 -3.15
CA LYS A 145 11.59 9.50 -2.38
C LYS A 145 12.44 10.54 -3.10
N VAL A 146 13.42 10.10 -3.89
CA VAL A 146 14.35 10.99 -4.58
C VAL A 146 13.68 11.75 -5.73
N GLU A 147 12.56 11.24 -6.26
CA GLU A 147 11.92 11.79 -7.46
C GLU A 147 10.77 12.79 -7.18
N GLY A 148 10.35 13.01 -5.93
CA GLY A 148 9.23 13.90 -5.61
C GLY A 148 9.29 14.55 -4.23
N GLN A 149 9.56 15.86 -4.16
CA GLN A 149 9.66 16.60 -2.89
C GLN A 149 8.30 16.92 -2.23
N ASN A 150 7.17 16.75 -2.93
CA ASN A 150 5.82 17.09 -2.46
C ASN A 150 4.81 15.95 -2.72
N ALA A 151 5.04 14.77 -2.14
CA ALA A 151 4.15 13.63 -2.32
C ALA A 151 4.03 12.79 -1.04
N TYR A 152 2.86 12.17 -0.88
CA TYR A 152 2.59 11.20 0.18
C TYR A 152 3.19 9.86 -0.20
N GLN A 153 4.08 9.39 0.65
CA GLN A 153 4.71 8.09 0.54
C GLN A 153 3.99 7.10 1.46
N PHE A 154 3.70 5.92 0.95
CA PHE A 154 3.08 4.86 1.73
C PHE A 154 3.63 3.50 1.34
N CYS A 155 3.72 2.62 2.34
CA CYS A 155 3.98 1.19 2.19
C CYS A 155 3.09 0.47 3.19
N ILE A 156 2.25 -0.45 2.69
CA ILE A 156 1.40 -1.32 3.51
C ILE A 156 1.80 -2.74 3.18
N GLN A 157 2.08 -3.55 4.19
CA GLN A 157 2.46 -4.95 4.02
C GLN A 157 1.81 -5.78 5.12
N PRO A 158 0.65 -6.40 4.86
CA PRO A 158 0.07 -7.39 5.75
C PRO A 158 1.02 -8.58 5.97
N SER A 159 0.89 -9.24 7.12
CA SER A 159 1.58 -10.50 7.39
C SER A 159 1.17 -11.51 6.32
N ASP A 160 2.16 -12.02 5.57
CA ASP A 160 2.00 -12.98 4.47
C ASP A 160 1.41 -12.46 3.14
N ALA A 161 1.20 -11.15 2.99
CA ALA A 161 0.71 -10.56 1.74
C ALA A 161 1.79 -9.76 0.98
N PRO A 162 1.64 -9.58 -0.34
CA PRO A 162 2.46 -8.64 -1.11
C PRO A 162 2.35 -7.22 -0.56
N ALA A 163 3.44 -6.45 -0.58
CA ALA A 163 3.41 -5.05 -0.17
C ALA A 163 2.75 -4.15 -1.23
N PHE A 164 1.97 -3.18 -0.79
CA PHE A 164 1.46 -2.08 -1.61
C PHE A 164 2.23 -0.81 -1.31
N VAL A 165 2.97 -0.32 -2.31
CA VAL A 165 3.88 0.82 -2.21
C VAL A 165 3.45 1.92 -3.19
N GLY A 166 3.52 3.18 -2.76
CA GLY A 166 3.21 4.29 -3.65
C GLY A 166 3.77 5.63 -3.21
N ASN A 167 3.77 6.55 -4.17
CA ASN A 167 4.18 7.94 -4.02
C ASN A 167 3.15 8.82 -4.75
N SER A 168 2.20 9.40 -4.01
CA SER A 168 1.06 10.14 -4.57
C SER A 168 1.14 11.63 -4.25
N SER A 169 1.06 12.48 -5.26
CA SER A 169 0.95 13.94 -5.09
C SER A 169 -0.45 14.41 -4.71
N ASN A 170 -1.46 13.54 -4.84
CA ASN A 170 -2.85 13.88 -4.54
C ASN A 170 -3.25 13.38 -3.15
N TYR A 171 -3.99 14.21 -2.43
CA TYR A 171 -4.67 13.85 -1.18
C TYR A 171 -6.14 13.54 -1.45
N PHE A 172 -6.67 12.50 -0.81
CA PHE A 172 -8.10 12.26 -0.71
C PHE A 172 -8.53 12.57 0.71
N THR A 173 -9.41 13.55 0.89
CA THR A 173 -10.14 13.73 2.15
C THR A 173 -11.50 13.07 1.99
N GLY A 174 -11.71 11.97 2.71
CA GLY A 174 -13.07 11.48 2.94
C GLY A 174 -13.79 12.50 3.80
N ASN A 175 -14.75 13.23 3.23
CA ASN A 175 -15.79 13.84 4.06
C ASN A 175 -16.64 12.68 4.59
N THR A 176 -16.32 12.24 5.81
CA THR A 176 -17.22 11.42 6.65
C THR A 176 -18.09 12.33 7.48
#